data_AF-A0A946AT42-F1
#
_entry.id   AF-A0A946AT42-F1
#
_cell.length_a   1.000
_cell.length_b   1.000
_cell.length_c   1.000
_cell.angle_alpha   90.00
_cell.angle_beta   90.00
_cell.angle_gamma   90.00
#
_symmetry.space_group_name_H-M   'P 1'
#
loop_
_entity.id
_entity.type
_entity.pdbx_description
1 polymer ?
#
loop_
_entity_poly.entity_id
_entity_poly.type
_entity_poly.pdbx_seq_one_letter_code
_entity_poly.pdbx_strand_id
1 'polypeptide(L)' 'MPTQKLIIDTDPGIDDAMAIHYAFAHEDLDLIGLTTIFGNVFVEQATRNAIVLTDQAGRIIPVCEGA' A
#
# COMPACT_ATOMS: atom_id res chain seq x y z
N MET A 1 -14.73 -3.75 17.36
CA MET A 1 -13.64 -3.07 18.08
C MET A 1 -13.22 -1.85 17.24
N PRO A 2 -12.59 -0.80 17.78
CA PRO A 2 -12.00 0.22 16.93
C PRO A 2 -10.89 -0.41 16.07
N THR A 3 -10.95 -0.21 14.75
CA THR A 3 -9.94 -0.70 13.81
C THR A 3 -8.66 0.11 13.94
N GLN A 4 -7.51 -0.57 13.93
CA GLN A 4 -6.20 0.09 13.96
C GLN A 4 -5.95 0.77 12.62
N LYS A 5 -5.83 2.10 12.64
CA LYS A 5 -5.46 2.88 11.46
C LYS A 5 -4.00 2.62 11.10
N LEU A 6 -3.75 2.40 9.82
CA LEU A 6 -2.44 2.04 9.28
C LEU A 6 -2.10 2.91 8.07
N ILE A 7 -0.85 3.36 8.00
CA ILE A 7 -0.20 3.86 6.79
C ILE A 7 0.97 2.91 6.53
N ILE A 8 1.14 2.47 5.28
CA ILE A 8 2.28 1.63 4.88
C ILE A 8 3.18 2.48 3.96
N ASP A 9 4.46 2.54 4.31
CA ASP A 9 5.53 3.10 3.50
C ASP A 9 6.37 1.94 2.93
N THR A 10 6.47 1.83 1.61
CA THR A 10 7.02 0.63 0.96
C THR A 10 7.42 0.88 -0.50
N ASP A 11 8.21 0.01 -1.10
CA ASP A 11 8.67 0.00 -2.48
C ASP A 11 8.09 -1.20 -3.26
N PRO A 12 6.76 -1.28 -3.52
CA PRO A 12 6.06 -2.56 -3.65
C PRO A 12 6.68 -3.58 -4.59
N GLY A 13 7.29 -4.60 -3.98
CA GLY A 13 7.65 -5.89 -4.55
C GLY A 13 6.56 -6.94 -4.36
N ILE A 14 6.92 -8.22 -4.48
CA ILE A 14 5.95 -9.33 -4.39
C ILE A 14 5.42 -9.47 -2.96
N ASP A 15 6.31 -9.40 -1.98
CA ASP A 15 5.99 -9.54 -0.56
C ASP A 15 5.23 -8.32 -0.01
N ASP A 16 5.57 -7.10 -0.45
CA ASP A 16 4.81 -5.90 -0.10
C ASP A 16 3.39 -5.95 -0.63
N ALA A 17 3.20 -6.43 -1.87
CA ALA A 17 1.87 -6.61 -2.44
C ALA A 17 1.01 -7.58 -1.59
N MET A 18 1.61 -8.66 -1.08
CA MET A 18 0.94 -9.57 -0.15
C MET A 18 0.59 -8.87 1.17
N ALA A 19 1.49 -8.06 1.73
CA ALA A 19 1.25 -7.32 2.96
C ALA A 19 0.14 -6.27 2.82
N ILE A 20 0.12 -5.52 1.71
CA ILE A 20 -0.92 -4.53 1.40
C ILE A 20 -2.29 -5.21 1.27
N HIS A 21 -2.39 -6.31 0.51
CA HIS A 21 -3.66 -7.01 0.37
C HIS A 21 -4.12 -7.69 1.66
N TYR A 22 -3.18 -8.19 2.47
CA TYR A 22 -3.50 -8.68 3.82
C TYR A 22 -4.09 -7.56 4.67
N ALA A 23 -3.47 -6.37 4.68
CA ALA A 23 -3.98 -5.22 5.42
C ALA A 23 -5.38 -4.80 4.95
N PHE A 24 -5.69 -4.89 3.65
CA PHE A 24 -7.03 -4.62 3.13
C PHE A 24 -8.09 -5.66 3.51
N ALA A 25 -7.67 -6.89 3.80
CA ALA A 25 -8.55 -8.01 4.12
C ALA A 25 -8.73 -8.21 5.64
N HIS A 26 -7.83 -7.68 6.47
CA HIS A 26 -7.85 -7.89 7.91
C HIS A 26 -8.88 -6.98 8.60
N GLU A 27 -9.86 -7.58 9.28
CA GLU A 27 -11.01 -6.86 9.85
C GLU A 27 -10.64 -5.84 10.93
N ASP A 28 -9.54 -6.06 11.66
CA ASP A 28 -9.06 -5.14 12.68
C ASP A 28 -8.14 -4.02 12.15
N LEU A 29 -7.82 -4.01 10.85
CA LEU A 29 -6.96 -3.00 10.24
C LEU A 29 -7.76 -2.07 9.33
N ASP A 30 -7.42 -0.78 9.39
CA ASP A 30 -7.94 0.25 8.50
C ASP A 30 -6.75 0.91 7.78
N LEU A 31 -6.38 0.38 6.62
CA LEU A 31 -5.32 0.93 5.79
C LEU A 31 -5.82 2.22 5.13
N ILE A 32 -5.40 3.36 5.66
CA ILE A 32 -5.90 4.69 5.28
C ILE A 32 -5.02 5.42 4.25
N GLY A 33 -3.87 4.86 3.89
CA GLY A 33 -2.98 5.45 2.90
C GLY A 33 -1.70 4.64 2.66
N LEU A 34 -1.10 4.88 1.50
CA LEU A 34 0.20 4.34 1.11
C LEU A 34 1.16 5.48 0.78
N THR A 35 2.41 5.35 1.18
CA THR A 35 3.52 6.14 0.68
C THR A 35 4.53 5.21 0.03
N THR A 36 5.24 5.67 -0.99
CA THR A 36 6.22 4.84 -1.69
C THR A 36 7.62 5.41 -1.69
N ILE A 37 8.62 4.55 -1.62
CA ILE A 37 10.04 4.91 -1.56
C ILE A 37 10.85 4.09 -2.59
N PHE A 38 12.05 4.55 -2.94
CA PHE A 38 13.03 3.75 -3.68
C PHE A 38 13.52 2.51 -2.89
N GLY A 39 13.71 1.38 -3.60
CA GLY A 39 14.30 0.16 -3.03
C GLY A 39 14.55 -0.93 -4.08
N ASN A 40 13.80 -2.02 -4.00
CA ASN A 40 13.71 -3.13 -4.97
C ASN A 40 13.41 -2.64 -6.38
N VAL A 41 12.64 -1.55 -6.48
CA VAL A 41 12.32 -0.87 -7.73
C VAL A 41 12.52 0.64 -7.56
N PHE A 42 12.58 1.36 -8.68
CA PHE A 42 12.56 2.82 -8.68
C PHE A 42 11.24 3.35 -8.14
N VAL A 43 11.28 4.52 -7.50
CA VAL A 43 10.13 5.09 -6.78
C VAL A 43 8.91 5.26 -7.69
N GLU A 44 9.11 5.62 -8.96
CA GLU A 44 8.01 5.79 -9.93
C GLU A 44 7.32 4.45 -10.23
N GLN A 45 8.09 3.36 -10.26
CA GLN A 45 7.55 2.01 -10.41
C GLN A 45 6.87 1.54 -9.13
N ALA A 46 7.43 1.86 -7.95
CA ALA A 46 6.81 1.58 -6.66
C ALA A 46 5.44 2.27 -6.54
N THR A 47 5.36 3.57 -6.84
CA THR A 47 4.11 4.35 -6.85
C THR A 47 3.10 3.75 -7.83
N ARG A 48 3.54 3.42 -9.05
CA ARG A 48 2.68 2.74 -10.03
C ARG A 48 2.15 1.40 -9.51
N ASN A 49 3.00 0.59 -8.88
CA ASN A 49 2.60 -0.70 -8.31
C ASN A 49 1.57 -0.48 -7.19
N ALA A 50 1.81 0.45 -6.26
CA ALA A 50 0.88 0.77 -5.19
C ALA A 50 -0.50 1.17 -5.73
N ILE A 51 -0.57 2.03 -6.76
CA ILE A 51 -1.83 2.44 -7.41
C ILE A 51 -2.56 1.23 -8.03
N VAL A 52 -1.83 0.33 -8.69
CA VAL A 52 -2.43 -0.88 -9.27
C VAL A 52 -2.99 -1.80 -8.19
N LEU A 53 -2.29 -1.96 -7.07
CA LEU A 53 -2.72 -2.80 -5.95
C LEU A 53 -3.99 -2.24 -5.29
N THR A 54 -4.11 -0.93 -5.12
CA THR A 54 -5.33 -0.31 -4.58
C THR A 54 -6.52 -0.45 -5.53
N ASP A 55 -6.31 -0.26 -6.83
CA ASP A 55 -7.34 -0.45 -7.87
C ASP A 55 -7.83 -1.90 -7.93
N GLN A 56 -6.91 -2.87 -7.94
CA GLN A 56 -7.23 -4.31 -7.92
C GLN A 56 -8.03 -4.71 -6.67
N ALA A 57 -7.74 -4.09 -5.52
CA ALA A 57 -8.48 -4.32 -4.28
C ALA A 57 -9.83 -3.56 -4.22
N GLY A 58 -10.13 -2.70 -5.20
CA GLY A 58 -11.32 -1.84 -5.19
C GLY A 58 -11.30 -0.82 -4.03
N ARG A 59 -10.12 -0.37 -3.63
CA ARG A 59 -9.93 0.53 -2.47
C ARG A 59 -9.55 1.93 -2.93
N ILE A 60 -10.27 2.92 -2.40
CA ILE A 60 -10.01 4.34 -2.69
C ILE A 60 -9.27 4.94 -1.49
N ILE A 61 -7.94 4.85 -1.51
CA ILE A 61 -7.06 5.43 -0.50
C ILE A 61 -5.98 6.28 -1.18
N PRO A 62 -5.44 7.32 -0.51
CA PRO A 62 -4.34 8.09 -1.06
C PRO A 62 -3.08 7.24 -1.22
N VAL A 63 -2.43 7.40 -2.37
CA VAL A 63 -1.07 6.91 -2.64
C VAL A 63 -0.20 8.13 -2.94
N CYS A 64 0.88 8.31 -2.19
CA CYS A 64 1.79 9.44 -2.36
C CYS A 64 3.21 8.95 -2.71
N GLU A 65 3.76 9.48 -3.81
CA GLU A 65 5.16 9.28 -4.17
C GLU A 65 6.08 9.95 -3.13
N GLY A 66 7.09 9.23 -2.67
CA GLY A 66 8.07 9.67 -1.69
C GLY A 66 9.45 9.92 -2.30
N ALA A 67 10.51 9.60 -1.56
CA ALA A 67 11.90 9.86 -1.93
C ALA A 67 12.53 8.74 -2.78
#